data_AF-A0A8X6VS52-F1
#
_entry.id   AF-A0A8X6VS52-F1
#
_cell.length_a   1.000
_cell.length_b   1.000
_cell.length_c   1.000
_cell.angle_alpha   90.00
_cell.angle_beta   90.00
_cell.angle_gamma   90.00
#
_symmetry.space_group_name_H-M   'P 1'
#
loop_
_entity.id
_entity.type
_entity.pdbx_description
1 polymer ?
#
loop_
_entity_poly.entity_id
_entity_poly.type
_entity_poly.pdbx_seq_one_letter_code
_entity_poly.pdbx_strand_id
1 'polypeptide(L)'
;MNRVSRHVHLLHVLAAASPAQRKAILKSATDDQIKTLCEICDNLLSGNIPTKKIKKLCSYKRVIRLLANRSVPISRKRKLFTTNRQVGGFLPLILPGVLSLLGGIAGKAIGKRI
;
A
#
# COMPACT_ATOMS: atom_id res chain seq x y z
N MET A 1 -11.15 -5.61 0.18
CA MET A 1 -10.31 -5.49 -1.03
C MET A 1 -10.96 -4.82 -2.25
N ASN A 2 -12.27 -4.55 -2.31
CA ASN A 2 -12.88 -3.87 -3.48
C ASN A 2 -12.32 -2.46 -3.76
N ARG A 3 -11.73 -1.78 -2.77
CA ARG A 3 -11.03 -0.49 -2.95
C ARG A 3 -9.62 -0.68 -3.52
N VAL A 4 -8.88 -1.65 -2.98
CA VAL A 4 -7.52 -2.00 -3.44
C VAL A 4 -7.51 -2.40 -4.92
N SER A 5 -8.47 -3.23 -5.36
CA SER A 5 -8.59 -3.63 -6.77
C SER A 5 -8.89 -2.45 -7.71
N ARG A 6 -9.66 -1.45 -7.25
CA ARG A 6 -10.00 -0.25 -8.04
C ARG A 6 -8.83 0.71 -8.23
N HIS A 7 -7.76 0.57 -7.45
CA HIS A 7 -6.59 1.45 -7.51
C HIS A 7 -5.32 0.69 -7.88
N VAL A 8 -5.45 -0.47 -8.52
CA VAL A 8 -4.32 -1.27 -9.05
C VAL A 8 -3.34 -0.43 -9.86
N HIS A 9 -3.83 0.47 -10.72
CA HIS A 9 -2.96 1.32 -11.54
C HIS A 9 -2.06 2.23 -10.67
N LEU A 10 -2.63 2.86 -9.64
CA LEU A 10 -1.86 3.65 -8.68
C LEU A 10 -0.80 2.80 -7.98
N LEU A 11 -1.13 1.57 -7.59
CA LEU A 11 -0.19 0.66 -6.92
C LEU A 11 0.97 0.28 -7.83
N HIS A 12 0.72 0.05 -9.12
CA HIS A 12 1.77 -0.17 -10.12
C HIS A 12 2.68 1.04 -10.27
N VAL A 13 2.10 2.24 -10.41
CA VAL A 13 2.87 3.49 -10.53
C VAL A 13 3.71 3.71 -9.27
N LEU A 14 3.16 3.51 -8.08
CA LEU A 14 3.89 3.65 -6.82
C LEU A 14 5.02 2.61 -6.66
N ALA A 15 4.84 1.40 -7.19
CA ALA A 15 5.87 0.36 -7.15
C ALA A 15 7.06 0.69 -8.06
N ALA A 16 6.80 1.26 -9.24
CA ALA A 16 7.82 1.62 -10.22
C ALA A 16 8.46 3.00 -9.98
N ALA A 17 7.74 3.92 -9.35
CA ALA A 17 8.18 5.29 -9.14
C ALA A 17 9.44 5.38 -8.28
N SER A 18 10.29 6.38 -8.54
CA SER A 18 11.41 6.76 -7.67
C SER A 18 10.90 7.34 -6.34
N PRO A 19 11.73 7.43 -5.28
CA PRO A 19 11.31 8.08 -4.04
C PRO A 19 10.76 9.49 -4.27
N ALA A 20 11.43 10.33 -5.06
CA ALA A 20 10.94 11.68 -5.34
C ALA A 20 9.54 11.67 -6.00
N GLN A 21 9.34 10.79 -6.99
CA GLN A 21 8.06 10.61 -7.69
C GLN A 21 6.97 10.08 -6.75
N ARG A 22 7.26 9.06 -5.93
CA ARG A 22 6.31 8.54 -4.93
C ARG A 22 5.87 9.64 -3.97
N LYS A 23 6.78 10.52 -3.54
CA LYS A 23 6.42 11.64 -2.66
C LYS A 23 5.42 12.58 -3.34
N ALA A 24 5.68 12.91 -4.60
CA ALA A 24 4.80 13.78 -5.38
C ALA A 24 3.41 13.16 -5.54
N ILE A 25 3.35 11.88 -5.94
CA ILE A 25 2.10 11.12 -6.09
C ILE A 25 1.33 11.05 -4.76
N LEU A 26 2.01 10.75 -3.65
CA LEU A 26 1.37 10.65 -2.33
C LEU A 26 0.92 12.02 -1.79
N LYS A 27 1.57 13.12 -2.19
CA LYS A 27 1.12 14.48 -1.87
C LYS A 27 -0.18 14.82 -2.57
N SER A 28 -0.30 14.50 -3.86
CA SER A 28 -1.50 14.78 -4.67
C SER A 28 -2.58 13.68 -4.59
N ALA A 29 -2.31 12.58 -3.89
CA ALA A 29 -3.24 11.46 -3.80
C ALA A 29 -4.60 11.89 -3.21
N THR A 30 -5.71 11.34 -3.71
CA THR A 30 -7.02 11.60 -3.11
C THR A 30 -7.16 10.90 -1.76
N ASP A 31 -8.14 11.31 -0.95
CA ASP A 31 -8.38 10.65 0.34
C ASP A 31 -8.74 9.17 0.19
N ASP A 32 -9.40 8.79 -0.91
CA ASP A 32 -9.73 7.40 -1.21
C ASP A 32 -8.48 6.56 -1.53
N GLN A 33 -7.52 7.15 -2.24
CA GLN A 33 -6.21 6.55 -2.50
C GLN A 33 -5.41 6.36 -1.21
N ILE A 34 -5.40 7.36 -0.31
CA ILE A 34 -4.76 7.23 1.00
C ILE A 34 -5.44 6.14 1.85
N LYS A 35 -6.78 6.08 1.88
CA LYS A 35 -7.52 5.01 2.56
C LYS A 35 -7.17 3.64 2.01
N THR A 36 -6.97 3.51 0.70
CA THR A 36 -6.57 2.27 0.05
C THR A 36 -5.18 1.81 0.54
N LEU A 37 -4.23 2.73 0.66
CA LEU A 37 -2.91 2.44 1.23
C LEU A 37 -2.99 2.03 2.72
N CYS A 38 -3.93 2.62 3.48
CA CYS A 38 -4.21 2.20 4.85
C CYS A 38 -4.82 0.80 4.92
N GLU A 39 -5.74 0.44 4.01
CA GLU A 39 -6.30 -0.91 3.92
C GLU A 39 -5.21 -1.94 3.58
N ILE A 40 -4.23 -1.59 2.75
CA ILE A 40 -3.06 -2.43 2.49
C ILE A 40 -2.24 -2.62 3.77
N CYS A 41 -2.01 -1.56 4.56
CA CYS A 41 -1.29 -1.66 5.83
C CYS A 41 -2.03 -2.54 6.85
N ASP A 42 -3.36 -2.47 6.88
CA ASP A 42 -4.20 -3.30 7.75
C ASP A 42 -4.10 -4.78 7.36
N ASN A 43 -4.27 -5.09 6.07
CA ASN A 43 -4.10 -6.45 5.54
C ASN A 43 -2.69 -7.01 5.77
N LEU A 44 -1.66 -6.15 5.75
CA LEU A 44 -0.30 -6.55 6.05
C LEU A 44 -0.15 -6.97 7.52
N LEU A 45 -0.78 -6.25 8.45
CA LEU A 45 -0.77 -6.58 9.87
C LEU A 45 -1.59 -7.84 10.18
N SER A 46 -2.69 -8.04 9.46
CA SER A 46 -3.50 -9.26 9.55
C SER A 46 -2.82 -10.50 8.93
N GLY A 47 -1.68 -10.34 8.26
CA GLY A 47 -0.98 -11.46 7.62
C GLY A 47 -1.57 -11.90 6.28
N ASN A 48 -2.52 -11.15 5.73
CA ASN A 48 -3.15 -11.45 4.43
C ASN A 48 -2.22 -11.17 3.24
N ILE A 49 -1.14 -10.41 3.46
CA ILE A 49 -0.16 -10.10 2.43
C ILE A 49 1.12 -10.92 2.70
N PRO A 50 1.47 -11.88 1.83
CA PRO A 50 2.69 -12.64 1.98
C PRO A 50 3.90 -11.73 1.70
N THR A 51 4.80 -11.60 2.68
CA THR A 51 6.05 -10.84 2.50
C THR A 51 7.24 -11.67 2.93
N LYS A 52 8.25 -11.78 2.06
CA LYS A 52 9.54 -12.43 2.40
C LYS A 52 10.48 -11.49 3.18
N LYS A 53 10.09 -10.20 3.33
CA LYS A 53 10.93 -9.11 3.87
C LYS A 53 10.48 -8.66 5.27
N ILE A 54 9.89 -9.56 6.06
CA ILE A 54 9.34 -9.28 7.40
C ILE A 54 10.37 -8.57 8.29
N LYS A 55 11.64 -9.02 8.28
CA LYS A 55 12.72 -8.40 9.07
C LYS A 55 12.88 -6.90 8.78
N LYS A 56 12.78 -6.48 7.51
CA LYS A 56 12.85 -5.06 7.10
C LYS A 56 11.56 -4.31 7.44
N LEU A 57 10.41 -4.98 7.42
CA LEU A 57 9.12 -4.39 7.79
C LEU A 57 8.99 -4.13 9.29
N CYS A 58 9.68 -4.91 10.13
CA CYS A 58 9.71 -4.69 11.58
C CYS A 58 10.20 -3.27 11.94
N SER A 59 11.18 -2.74 11.20
CA SER A 59 11.66 -1.36 11.38
C SER A 59 10.57 -0.30 11.14
N TYR A 60 9.52 -0.64 10.40
CA TYR A 60 8.39 0.23 10.08
C TYR A 60 7.11 -0.13 10.86
N LYS A 61 7.14 -1.13 11.75
CA LYS A 61 5.96 -1.68 12.45
C LYS A 61 5.13 -0.62 13.16
N ARG A 62 5.77 0.33 13.84
CA ARG A 62 5.08 1.43 14.54
C ARG A 62 4.29 2.30 13.56
N VAL A 63 4.86 2.60 12.40
CA VAL A 63 4.20 3.44 11.40
C VAL A 63 3.09 2.68 10.69
N ILE A 64 3.32 1.41 10.33
CA ILE A 64 2.31 0.55 9.72
C ILE A 64 1.08 0.43 10.63
N ARG A 65 1.28 0.21 11.94
CA ARG A 65 0.18 0.20 12.94
C ARG A 65 -0.55 1.54 13.02
N LEU A 66 0.16 2.65 12.96
CA LEU A 66 -0.45 3.99 13.01
C LEU A 66 -1.26 4.29 11.73
N LEU A 67 -0.80 3.82 10.58
CA LEU A 67 -1.50 3.95 9.29
C LEU A 67 -2.75 3.07 9.22
N ALA A 68 -2.70 1.86 9.76
CA ALA A 68 -3.83 0.94 9.85
C ALA A 68 -4.88 1.42 10.88
N ASN A 69 -4.47 2.14 11.92
CA ASN A 69 -5.37 2.62 12.97
C ASN A 69 -6.46 3.55 12.40
N ARG A 70 -7.74 3.16 12.56
CA ARG A 70 -8.90 3.90 12.06
C ARG A 70 -9.15 5.23 12.78
N SER A 71 -8.74 5.34 14.05
CA SER A 71 -8.87 6.55 14.86
C SER A 71 -7.92 7.67 14.45
N VAL A 72 -6.90 7.36 13.65
CA VAL A 72 -5.95 8.38 13.17
C VAL A 72 -6.57 9.13 11.97
N PRO A 73 -6.65 10.47 12.02
CA PRO A 73 -7.24 11.26 10.95
C PRO A 73 -6.42 11.17 9.65
N ILE A 74 -7.11 11.30 8.52
CA ILE A 74 -6.53 11.16 7.17
C ILE A 74 -5.42 12.18 6.91
N SER A 75 -5.56 13.41 7.39
CA SER A 75 -4.54 14.46 7.30
C SER A 75 -3.21 14.01 7.92
N ARG A 76 -3.26 13.35 9.08
CA ARG A 76 -2.09 12.79 9.76
C ARG A 76 -1.53 11.59 9.00
N LYS A 77 -2.38 10.71 8.47
CA LYS A 77 -1.97 9.57 7.63
C LYS A 77 -1.26 10.02 6.36
N ARG A 78 -1.78 11.04 5.68
CA ARG A 78 -1.15 11.68 4.51
C ARG A 78 0.22 12.25 4.82
N LYS A 79 0.37 12.92 5.97
CA LYS A 79 1.68 13.42 6.43
C LYS A 79 2.67 12.29 6.70
N LEU A 80 2.21 11.18 7.27
CA LEU A 80 3.04 9.99 7.48
C LEU A 80 3.52 9.40 6.14
N PHE A 81 2.64 9.22 5.17
CA PHE A 81 3.02 8.72 3.84
C PHE A 81 4.00 9.64 3.09
N THR A 82 3.84 10.95 3.22
CA THR A 82 4.66 11.95 2.51
C THR A 82 5.97 12.31 3.22
N THR A 83 6.17 11.84 4.46
CA THR A 83 7.42 12.06 5.21
C THR A 83 8.55 11.28 4.55
N ASN A 84 9.72 11.92 4.37
CA ASN A 84 10.88 11.37 3.62
C ASN A 84 11.29 9.94 4.04
N ARG A 85 11.11 9.57 5.31
CA ARG A 85 11.41 8.22 5.84
C ARG A 85 10.52 7.10 5.26
N GLN A 86 9.35 7.43 4.72
CA GLN A 86 8.30 6.49 4.31
C GLN A 86 8.22 6.33 2.79
N VAL A 87 8.52 7.40 2.06
CA VAL A 87 8.52 7.47 0.60
C VAL A 87 9.49 6.45 -0.04
N GLY A 88 10.62 6.17 0.61
CA GLY A 88 11.59 5.14 0.21
C GLY A 88 11.54 3.83 1.01
N GLY A 89 10.66 3.74 2.02
CA GLY A 89 10.75 2.72 3.06
C GLY A 89 10.00 1.44 2.73
N PHE A 90 8.82 1.26 3.33
CA PHE A 90 8.11 -0.02 3.34
C PHE A 90 7.18 -0.26 2.15
N LEU A 91 6.65 0.80 1.51
CA LEU A 91 5.76 0.69 0.33
C LEU A 91 6.35 -0.16 -0.80
N PRO A 92 7.57 0.11 -1.33
CA PRO A 92 8.15 -0.73 -2.38
C PRO A 92 8.46 -2.17 -1.92
N LEU A 93 8.52 -2.43 -0.60
CA LEU A 93 8.73 -3.78 -0.07
C LEU A 93 7.44 -4.61 -0.07
N ILE A 94 6.28 -3.96 0.05
CA ILE A 94 4.97 -4.63 0.17
C ILE A 94 4.18 -4.61 -1.13
N LEU A 95 4.35 -3.58 -1.97
CA LEU A 95 3.58 -3.42 -3.21
C LEU A 95 3.69 -4.61 -4.16
N PRO A 96 4.87 -5.25 -4.37
CA PRO A 96 4.94 -6.44 -5.21
C PRO A 96 4.09 -7.62 -4.69
N GLY A 97 4.04 -7.81 -3.36
CA GLY A 97 3.20 -8.83 -2.74
C GLY A 97 1.71 -8.53 -2.89
N VAL A 98 1.33 -7.26 -2.71
CA VAL A 98 -0.05 -6.79 -2.93
C VAL A 98 -0.47 -6.98 -4.40
N LEU A 99 0.38 -6.57 -5.34
CA LEU A 99 0.12 -6.72 -6.77
C LEU A 99 0.03 -8.20 -7.19
N SER A 100 0.83 -9.08 -6.58
CA SER A 100 0.75 -10.53 -6.84
C SER A 100 -0.58 -11.12 -6.39
N LEU A 101 -1.11 -10.70 -5.23
CA LEU A 101 -2.44 -11.13 -4.78
C LEU A 101 -3.54 -10.61 -5.69
N LEU A 102 -3.46 -9.34 -6.10
CA LEU A 102 -4.44 -8.73 -7.01
C LEU A 102 -4.38 -9.36 -8.40
N GLY A 103 -3.18 -9.70 -8.88
CA GLY A 103 -2.97 -10.43 -10.14
C GLY A 103 -3.50 -11.86 -10.08
N GLY A 104 -3.32 -12.56 -8.94
CA GLY A 104 -3.93 -13.87 -8.70
C GLY A 104 -5.47 -13.80 -8.62
N ILE A 105 -6.03 -12.74 -8.03
CA ILE A 105 -7.47 -12.50 -8.01
C ILE A 105 -8.00 -12.14 -9.41
N ALA A 106 -7.27 -11.33 -10.19
CA ALA A 106 -7.61 -11.00 -11.56
C ALA A 106 -7.52 -12.22 -12.50
N GLY A 107 -6.50 -13.06 -12.33
CA GLY A 107 -6.37 -14.33 -13.06
C GLY A 107 -7.53 -15.30 -12.76
N LYS A 108 -7.99 -15.35 -11.50
CA LYS A 108 -9.15 -16.18 -11.13
C LYS A 108 -10.49 -15.61 -11.62
N ALA A 109 -10.59 -14.30 -11.82
CA ALA A 109 -11.76 -13.64 -12.40
C ALA A 109 -11.79 -13.73 -13.94
N ILE A 110 -10.63 -13.75 -14.61
CA ILE A 110 -10.51 -13.90 -16.06
C ILE A 110 -10.66 -15.37 -16.48
N GLY A 111 -10.19 -16.33 -15.66
CA GLY A 111 -10.33 -17.76 -15.93
C GLY A 111 -11.75 -18.35 -15.77
N LYS A 112 -12.76 -17.54 -15.44
CA LYS A 112 -14.17 -17.97 -15.36
C LYS A 112 -15.03 -17.43 -16.53
N ARG A 113 -14.39 -16.95 -17.59
CA ARG A 113 -15.04 -16.37 -18.78
C ARG A 113 -14.45 -16.86 -20.11
N ILE A 114 -13.99 -18.11 -20.15
CA ILE A 114 -13.77 -18.86 -21.39
C ILE A 114 -14.53 -20.18 -21.25
#